data_AF-A0A8B8FMQ7-F1
#
_entry.id   AF-A0A8B8FMQ7-F1
#
_cell.length_a   1.000
_cell.length_b   1.000
_cell.length_c   1.000
_cell.angle_alpha   90.00
_cell.angle_beta   90.00
_cell.angle_gamma   90.00
#
_symmetry.space_group_name_H-M   'P 1'
#
loop_
_entity.id
_entity.type
_entity.pdbx_description
1 polymer ?
#
loop_
_entity_poly.entity_id
_entity_poly.type
_entity_poly.pdbx_seq_one_letter_code
_entity_poly.pdbx_strand_id
1 'polypeptide(L)'
;MWEELKIVHGKPRHSQSQGSVERANQDIQNILATWLADNNSRKWSEGLKFVQFMKNRSFHHGTKLSPYEAMFGTHAKVGLKSTQIPTDLISTLSEEDLEKALGCGINIENINEKHEKSDGSDKDSAKQLFSDEDENNQIKLRIESISSNRSNAAENLKEKKKKMLK
;
A
#
# COMPACT_ATOMS: atom_id res chain seq x y z
N MET A 1 -7.33 25.70 -9.25
CA MET A 1 -6.74 25.26 -7.97
C MET A 1 -7.89 25.04 -7.01
N TRP A 2 -7.92 23.99 -6.19
CA TRP A 2 -9.04 23.74 -5.28
C TRP A 2 -9.21 24.88 -4.27
N GLU A 3 -10.43 25.36 -4.09
CA GLU A 3 -10.73 26.55 -3.26
C GLU A 3 -10.36 26.34 -1.79
N GLU A 4 -10.44 25.10 -1.30
CA GLU A 4 -10.09 24.72 0.07
C GLU A 4 -8.58 24.47 0.28
N LEU A 5 -7.77 24.49 -0.78
CA LEU A 5 -6.34 24.18 -0.69
C LEU A 5 -5.55 25.38 -0.14
N LYS A 6 -5.19 25.31 1.14
CA LYS A 6 -4.28 26.28 1.75
C LYS A 6 -2.81 25.93 1.48
N ILE A 7 -2.13 26.76 0.69
CA ILE A 7 -0.67 26.65 0.49
C ILE A 7 0.06 27.30 1.69
N VAL A 8 0.85 26.50 2.40
CA VAL A 8 1.70 26.96 3.51
C VAL A 8 3.15 26.98 3.05
N HIS A 9 3.78 28.16 3.10
CA HIS A 9 5.16 28.35 2.69
C HIS A 9 6.12 28.16 3.87
N GLY A 10 7.21 27.44 3.65
CA GLY A 10 8.31 27.36 4.61
C GLY A 10 9.01 28.71 4.75
N LYS A 11 9.59 28.99 5.93
CA LYS A 11 10.44 30.17 6.10
C LYS A 11 11.68 30.05 5.21
N PRO A 12 12.12 31.14 4.56
CA PRO A 12 13.39 31.15 3.85
C PRO A 12 14.52 30.66 4.77
N ARG A 13 15.33 29.70 4.30
CA ARG A 13 16.52 29.17 5.00
C ARG A 13 16.24 28.53 6.37
N HIS A 14 15.07 27.94 6.58
CA HIS A 14 14.74 27.24 7.82
C HIS A 14 14.89 25.71 7.69
N SER A 15 16.09 25.22 8.00
CA SER A 15 16.51 23.82 7.84
C SER A 15 15.64 22.80 8.57
N GLN A 16 14.98 23.17 9.67
CA GLN A 16 14.26 22.19 10.50
C GLN A 16 12.95 21.69 9.87
N SER A 17 12.19 22.56 9.19
CA SER A 17 10.97 22.18 8.46
C SER A 17 11.26 21.56 7.10
N GLN A 18 12.44 21.85 6.53
CA GLN A 18 12.86 21.35 5.22
C GLN A 18 13.66 20.05 5.30
N GLY A 19 14.41 19.83 6.38
CA GLY A 19 15.33 18.69 6.51
C GLY A 19 14.65 17.32 6.50
N SER A 20 13.37 17.21 6.88
CA SER A 20 12.62 15.95 6.74
C SER A 20 12.34 15.63 5.27
N VAL A 21 11.89 16.62 4.51
CA VAL A 21 11.58 16.49 3.09
C VAL A 21 12.87 16.26 2.30
N GLU A 22 13.93 17.01 2.61
CA GLU A 22 15.24 16.86 1.98
C GLU A 22 15.80 15.44 2.18
N ARG A 23 15.76 14.90 3.40
CA ARG A 23 16.19 13.51 3.67
C ARG A 23 15.33 12.49 2.91
N ALA A 24 14.00 12.67 2.92
CA ALA A 24 13.10 11.77 2.20
C ALA A 24 13.35 11.81 0.67
N ASN A 25 13.60 13.00 0.12
CA ASN A 25 13.93 13.16 -1.30
C ASN A 25 15.27 12.51 -1.65
N GLN A 26 16.28 12.65 -0.78
CA GLN A 26 17.57 11.98 -0.96
C GLN A 26 17.41 10.45 -0.96
N ASP A 27 16.61 9.90 -0.03
CA ASP A 27 16.31 8.47 0.01
C ASP A 27 15.66 8.01 -1.30
N ILE A 28 14.67 8.75 -1.82
CA ILE A 28 14.01 8.42 -3.09
C ILE A 28 14.99 8.44 -4.25
N GLN A 29 15.86 9.46 -4.33
CA GLN A 29 16.88 9.55 -5.37
C GLN A 29 17.85 8.37 -5.32
N ASN A 30 18.30 7.99 -4.12
CA ASN A 30 19.21 6.86 -3.93
C ASN A 30 18.56 5.54 -4.37
N ILE A 31 17.32 5.28 -3.92
CA ILE A 31 16.60 4.05 -4.30
C ILE A 31 16.35 4.01 -5.82
N LEU A 32 15.99 5.15 -6.42
CA LEU A 32 15.79 5.25 -7.87
C LEU A 32 17.09 5.01 -8.64
N ALA A 33 18.22 5.57 -8.18
CA ALA A 33 19.52 5.34 -8.80
C ALA A 33 19.92 3.86 -8.77
N THR A 34 19.73 3.19 -7.62
CA THR A 34 19.94 1.74 -7.50
C THR A 34 19.03 0.96 -8.44
N TRP A 35 17.73 1.28 -8.46
CA TRP A 35 16.78 0.59 -9.35
C TRP A 35 17.18 0.74 -10.83
N LEU A 36 17.59 1.92 -11.26
CA LEU A 36 18.03 2.15 -12.64
C LEU A 36 19.28 1.34 -12.99
N ALA A 37 20.24 1.25 -12.07
CA ALA A 37 21.44 0.44 -12.23
C ALA A 37 21.11 -1.05 -12.32
N ASP A 38 20.30 -1.58 -11.39
CA ASP A 38 19.91 -2.98 -11.33
C ASP A 38 19.12 -3.44 -12.57
N ASN A 39 18.34 -2.54 -13.17
CA ASN A 39 17.51 -2.82 -14.34
C ASN A 39 18.17 -2.41 -15.67
N ASN A 40 19.41 -1.93 -15.65
CA ASN A 40 20.13 -1.39 -16.81
C ASN A 40 19.26 -0.44 -17.66
N SER A 41 18.50 0.44 -16.99
CA SER A 41 17.50 1.30 -17.61
C SER A 41 17.77 2.75 -17.27
N ARG A 42 17.40 3.66 -18.18
CA ARG A 42 17.39 5.11 -17.94
C ARG A 42 15.97 5.67 -17.74
N LYS A 43 14.96 4.80 -17.81
CA LYS A 43 13.55 5.18 -17.76
C LYS A 43 13.08 5.28 -16.31
N TRP A 44 13.44 6.39 -15.67
CA TRP A 44 13.09 6.65 -14.27
C TRP A 44 11.58 6.57 -13.98
N SER A 45 10.75 6.97 -14.95
CA SER A 45 9.29 6.95 -14.83
C SER A 45 8.74 5.53 -14.63
N GLU A 46 9.32 4.52 -15.28
CA GLU A 46 8.94 3.11 -15.10
C GLU A 46 9.32 2.59 -13.70
N GLY A 47 10.44 3.09 -13.16
CA GLY A 47 10.96 2.74 -11.83
C GLY A 47 10.17 3.34 -10.66
N LEU A 48 9.51 4.48 -10.85
CA LEU A 48 8.87 5.23 -9.77
C LEU A 48 7.88 4.41 -8.94
N LYS A 49 7.06 3.57 -9.56
CA LYS A 49 6.09 2.71 -8.86
C LYS A 49 6.78 1.73 -7.90
N PHE A 50 7.94 1.19 -8.32
CA PHE A 50 8.73 0.28 -7.50
C PHE A 50 9.41 1.04 -6.36
N VAL A 51 10.04 2.18 -6.66
CA VAL A 51 10.71 3.04 -5.66
C VAL A 51 9.71 3.51 -4.60
N GLN A 52 8.54 3.98 -5.00
CA GLN A 52 7.47 4.39 -4.10
C GLN A 52 7.04 3.22 -3.19
N PHE A 53 6.81 2.04 -3.78
CA PHE A 53 6.44 0.87 -3.02
C PHE A 53 7.53 0.45 -2.03
N MET A 54 8.79 0.41 -2.45
CA MET A 54 9.97 0.12 -1.62
C MET A 54 10.10 1.10 -0.45
N LYS A 55 9.93 2.40 -0.70
CA LYS A 55 10.00 3.42 0.36
C LYS A 55 8.84 3.29 1.34
N ASN A 56 7.62 3.08 0.84
CA ASN A 56 6.42 3.00 1.67
C ASN A 56 6.35 1.74 2.54
N ARG A 57 7.00 0.65 2.12
CA ARG A 57 7.07 -0.59 2.91
C ARG A 57 8.28 -0.68 3.85
N SER A 58 9.23 0.24 3.70
CA SER A 58 10.43 0.26 4.53
C SER A 58 10.09 0.59 5.97
N PHE A 59 10.60 -0.21 6.90
CA PHE A 59 10.37 -0.02 8.33
C PHE A 59 10.96 1.31 8.80
N HIS A 60 10.14 2.17 9.40
CA HIS A 60 10.62 3.43 9.95
C HIS A 60 10.85 3.31 11.46
N HIS A 61 12.13 3.34 11.85
CA HIS A 61 12.57 3.07 13.23
C HIS A 61 11.96 4.00 14.29
N GLY A 62 11.58 5.23 13.91
CA GLY A 62 11.00 6.21 14.82
C GLY A 62 9.52 5.97 15.13
N THR A 63 8.76 5.44 14.18
CA THR A 63 7.33 5.12 14.33
C THR A 63 7.09 3.65 14.65
N LYS A 64 8.12 2.81 14.45
CA LYS A 64 8.06 1.33 14.57
C LYS A 64 7.08 0.68 13.59
N LEU A 65 6.79 1.36 12.50
CA LEU A 65 5.89 0.93 11.44
C LEU A 65 6.45 1.39 10.10
N SER A 66 6.12 0.70 9.03
CA SER A 66 6.28 1.25 7.68
C SER A 66 5.23 2.35 7.41
N PRO A 67 5.52 3.33 6.53
CA PRO A 67 4.51 4.31 6.10
C PRO A 67 3.22 3.65 5.58
N TYR A 68 3.33 2.52 4.89
CA TYR A 68 2.18 1.74 4.41
C TYR A 68 1.32 1.23 5.57
N GLU A 69 1.92 0.60 6.58
CA GLU A 69 1.19 0.09 7.76
C GLU A 69 0.54 1.22 8.55
N ALA A 70 1.22 2.35 8.69
CA ALA A 70 0.68 3.51 9.39
C ALA A 70 -0.53 4.12 8.66
N MET A 71 -0.53 4.07 7.33
CA MET A 71 -1.62 4.61 6.50
C MET A 71 -2.80 3.64 6.40
N PHE A 72 -2.53 2.35 6.21
CA PHE A 72 -3.50 1.36 5.82
C PHE A 72 -3.83 0.30 6.89
N GLY A 73 -3.11 0.27 8.02
CA GLY A 73 -3.36 -0.65 9.14
C GLY A 73 -3.02 -2.11 8.88
N THR A 74 -2.30 -2.40 7.79
CA THR A 74 -1.89 -3.76 7.42
C THR A 74 -0.55 -3.74 6.71
N HIS A 75 0.13 -4.88 6.66
CA HIS A 75 1.39 -5.04 5.95
C HIS A 75 1.20 -4.93 4.43
N ALA A 76 2.17 -4.33 3.75
CA ALA A 76 2.19 -4.28 2.30
C ALA A 76 2.37 -5.70 1.72
N LYS A 77 1.44 -6.13 0.85
CA LYS A 77 1.48 -7.45 0.20
C LYS A 77 2.39 -7.45 -1.03
N VAL A 78 3.12 -8.54 -1.25
CA VAL A 78 4.08 -8.77 -2.33
C VAL A 78 3.76 -10.08 -3.04
N GLY A 79 2.75 -10.03 -3.90
CA GLY A 79 2.26 -11.21 -4.62
C GLY A 79 2.02 -12.41 -3.69
N LEU A 80 2.34 -13.60 -4.18
CA LEU A 80 2.14 -14.86 -3.46
C LEU A 80 3.00 -14.97 -2.18
N LYS A 81 4.15 -14.29 -2.11
CA LYS A 81 5.04 -14.33 -0.94
C LYS A 81 4.44 -13.69 0.31
N SER A 82 3.37 -12.90 0.16
CA SER A 82 2.64 -12.31 1.29
C SER A 82 1.37 -13.07 1.66
N THR A 83 1.15 -14.23 1.03
CA THR A 83 0.08 -15.14 1.40
C THR A 83 0.57 -16.14 2.44
N GLN A 84 -0.34 -16.93 3.01
CA GLN A 84 0.01 -18.02 3.91
C GLN A 84 0.42 -19.31 3.15
N ILE A 85 0.68 -19.20 1.84
CA ILE A 85 1.07 -20.33 1.01
C ILE A 85 2.54 -20.69 1.32
N PRO A 86 2.85 -21.97 1.63
CA PRO A 86 4.21 -22.42 1.83
C PRO A 86 5.11 -22.13 0.62
N THR A 87 6.36 -21.74 0.87
CA THR A 87 7.29 -21.34 -0.21
C THR A 87 7.57 -22.48 -1.20
N ASP A 88 7.62 -23.72 -0.70
CA ASP A 88 7.82 -24.91 -1.54
C ASP A 88 6.68 -25.05 -2.56
N LEU A 89 5.44 -24.81 -2.14
CA LEU A 89 4.28 -24.84 -3.01
C LEU A 89 4.30 -23.69 -4.03
N ILE A 90 4.74 -22.49 -3.62
CA ILE A 90 4.90 -21.35 -4.53
C ILE A 90 5.87 -21.69 -5.67
N SER A 91 6.91 -22.47 -5.40
CA SER A 91 7.90 -22.84 -6.42
C SER A 91 7.39 -23.85 -7.44
N THR A 92 6.41 -24.67 -7.06
CA THR A 92 5.81 -25.71 -7.92
C THR A 92 4.55 -25.28 -8.63
N LEU A 93 3.93 -24.17 -8.21
CA LEU A 93 2.70 -23.64 -8.81
C LEU A 93 2.94 -23.22 -10.26
N SER A 94 2.10 -23.72 -11.17
CA SER A 94 2.08 -23.27 -12.56
C SER A 94 1.10 -22.11 -12.76
N GLU A 95 1.19 -21.45 -13.92
CA GLU A 95 0.25 -20.40 -14.32
C GLU A 95 -1.17 -20.98 -14.45
N GLU A 96 -1.30 -22.17 -15.03
CA GLU A 96 -2.59 -22.85 -15.21
C GLU A 96 -3.25 -23.21 -13.86
N ASP A 97 -2.45 -23.55 -12.85
CA ASP A 97 -2.96 -23.82 -11.50
C ASP A 97 -3.50 -22.55 -10.84
N LEU A 98 -2.83 -21.41 -11.05
CA LEU A 98 -3.31 -20.09 -10.59
C LEU A 98 -4.57 -19.67 -11.35
N GLU A 99 -4.61 -19.86 -12.67
CA GLU A 99 -5.79 -19.57 -13.48
C GLU A 99 -6.99 -20.42 -13.09
N LYS A 100 -6.81 -21.72 -12.81
CA LYS A 100 -7.90 -22.57 -12.29
C LYS A 100 -8.38 -22.08 -10.93
N ALA A 101 -7.45 -21.76 -10.02
CA ALA A 101 -7.79 -21.26 -8.69
C ALA A 101 -8.55 -19.91 -8.75
N LEU A 102 -8.17 -19.00 -9.66
CA LEU A 102 -8.81 -17.70 -9.84
C LEU A 102 -10.10 -17.78 -10.66
N GLY A 103 -10.12 -18.58 -11.72
CA GLY A 103 -11.26 -18.82 -12.61
C GLY A 103 -12.40 -19.57 -11.92
N CYS A 104 -12.12 -20.33 -10.86
CA CYS A 104 -13.14 -20.87 -9.97
C CYS A 104 -13.80 -19.82 -9.06
N GLY A 105 -13.29 -18.58 -8.98
CA GLY A 105 -13.67 -17.61 -7.95
C GLY A 105 -14.00 -16.19 -8.38
N ILE A 106 -13.79 -15.77 -9.64
CA ILE A 106 -13.97 -14.36 -10.02
C ILE A 106 -14.50 -14.19 -11.45
N ASN A 107 -15.79 -13.82 -11.59
CA ASN A 107 -16.28 -13.10 -12.77
C ASN A 107 -15.91 -11.62 -12.62
N ILE A 108 -14.74 -11.19 -13.09
CA ILE A 108 -14.50 -9.78 -13.42
C ILE A 108 -15.04 -9.58 -14.83
N GLU A 109 -16.36 -9.45 -14.93
CA GLU A 109 -16.97 -8.79 -16.08
C GLU A 109 -17.60 -7.49 -15.59
N ASN A 110 -17.17 -6.39 -16.23
CA ASN A 110 -17.88 -5.11 -16.36
C ASN A 110 -17.70 -4.04 -15.26
N ILE A 111 -16.50 -3.44 -15.22
CA ILE A 111 -16.36 -1.98 -15.00
C ILE A 111 -15.76 -1.34 -16.25
N ASN A 112 -16.39 -1.56 -17.40
CA ASN A 112 -16.41 -0.55 -18.45
C ASN A 112 -17.63 -0.81 -19.35
N GLU A 113 -18.32 0.26 -19.72
CA GLU A 113 -19.47 0.29 -20.64
C GLU A 113 -20.86 -0.06 -20.04
N LYS A 114 -21.46 0.92 -19.35
CA LYS A 114 -22.92 1.10 -19.39
C LYS A 114 -23.28 1.91 -20.63
N HIS A 115 -23.71 1.22 -21.69
CA HIS A 115 -24.73 1.72 -22.61
C HIS A 115 -25.61 0.54 -23.02
N GLU A 116 -26.85 0.55 -22.49
CA GLU A 116 -28.10 -0.14 -22.87
C GLU A 116 -28.03 -1.25 -23.96
N LYS A 117 -28.62 -2.45 -23.83
CA LYS A 117 -29.99 -2.83 -23.40
C LYS A 117 -30.08 -4.32 -23.00
N SER A 118 -31.15 -4.62 -22.27
CA SER A 118 -31.74 -5.91 -21.87
C SER A 118 -31.74 -7.03 -22.92
N ASP A 119 -31.59 -8.29 -22.50
CA ASP A 119 -32.71 -9.23 -22.31
C ASP A 119 -32.29 -10.53 -21.59
N GLY A 120 -33.24 -11.19 -20.92
CA GLY A 120 -33.02 -12.11 -19.80
C GLY A 120 -32.60 -13.56 -20.09
N SER A 121 -32.27 -14.28 -19.01
CA SER A 121 -32.87 -15.58 -18.62
C SER A 121 -32.09 -16.23 -17.47
N ASP A 122 -32.82 -17.00 -16.69
CA ASP A 122 -32.49 -17.60 -15.39
C ASP A 122 -31.17 -18.39 -15.31
N LYS A 123 -30.53 -18.36 -14.13
CA LYS A 123 -30.26 -19.58 -13.35
C LYS A 123 -29.83 -19.29 -11.92
N ASP A 124 -30.45 -20.06 -11.04
CA ASP A 124 -30.44 -19.99 -9.59
C ASP A 124 -29.06 -20.05 -8.91
N SER A 125 -28.89 -19.08 -8.00
CA SER A 125 -28.53 -19.26 -6.60
C SER A 125 -27.30 -20.12 -6.27
N ALA A 126 -26.12 -19.52 -6.42
CA ALA A 126 -25.00 -19.69 -5.50
C ALA A 126 -24.58 -18.32 -4.94
N LYS A 127 -25.51 -17.61 -4.28
CA LYS A 127 -25.18 -16.50 -3.39
C LYS A 127 -24.75 -17.09 -2.05
N GLN A 128 -23.44 -17.22 -1.82
CA GLN A 128 -22.80 -17.04 -0.51
C GLN A 128 -21.37 -17.57 -0.56
N LEU A 129 -20.43 -16.71 -0.94
CA LEU A 129 -19.10 -16.74 -0.33
C LEU A 129 -18.70 -15.27 -0.12
N PHE A 130 -18.58 -14.90 1.16
CA PHE A 130 -18.42 -13.57 1.76
C PHE A 130 -19.71 -12.76 1.86
N SER A 131 -20.27 -12.73 3.07
CA SER A 131 -21.42 -11.90 3.40
C SER A 131 -21.01 -10.43 3.48
N ASP A 132 -21.92 -9.50 3.17
CA ASP A 132 -21.70 -8.05 3.36
C ASP A 132 -21.36 -7.72 4.83
N GLU A 133 -21.74 -8.59 5.77
CA GLU A 133 -21.36 -8.51 7.18
C GLU A 133 -19.87 -8.81 7.40
N ASP A 134 -19.28 -9.78 6.68
CA ASP A 134 -17.86 -10.13 6.77
C ASP A 134 -16.97 -8.99 6.26
N GLU A 135 -17.33 -8.35 5.14
CA GLU A 135 -16.59 -7.20 4.62
C GLU A 135 -16.65 -6.00 5.57
N ASN A 136 -17.85 -5.68 6.09
CA ASN A 136 -18.01 -4.60 7.06
C ASN A 136 -17.21 -4.85 8.35
N ASN A 137 -17.15 -6.10 8.81
CA ASN A 137 -16.37 -6.46 9.99
C ASN A 137 -14.85 -6.31 9.73
N GLN A 138 -14.37 -6.70 8.54
CA GLN A 138 -12.98 -6.50 8.13
C GLN A 138 -12.60 -5.02 8.00
N ILE A 139 -13.50 -4.20 7.44
CA ILE A 139 -13.31 -2.74 7.36
C ILE A 139 -13.19 -2.14 8.75
N LYS A 140 -14.08 -2.54 9.68
CA LYS A 140 -14.06 -2.06 11.07
C LYS A 140 -12.75 -2.41 11.77
N LEU A 141 -12.33 -3.68 11.70
CA LEU A 141 -11.04 -4.14 12.25
C LEU A 141 -9.86 -3.35 11.68
N ARG A 142 -9.91 -3.01 10.39
CA ARG A 142 -8.86 -2.22 9.74
C ARG A 142 -8.81 -0.79 10.24
N ILE A 143 -9.96 -0.14 10.42
CA ILE A 143 -10.05 1.22 10.98
C ILE A 143 -9.51 1.26 12.42
N GLU A 144 -9.85 0.25 13.22
CA GLU A 144 -9.34 0.10 14.59
C GLU A 144 -7.82 -0.08 14.60
N SER A 145 -7.29 -0.94 13.73
CA SER A 145 -5.84 -1.14 13.55
C SER A 145 -5.12 0.15 13.14
N ILE A 146 -5.66 0.89 12.16
CA ILE A 146 -5.10 2.19 11.73
C ILE A 146 -5.04 3.16 12.91
N SER A 147 -6.12 3.25 13.69
CA SER A 147 -6.22 4.17 14.81
C SER A 147 -5.21 3.83 15.92
N SER A 148 -5.10 2.54 16.27
CA SER A 148 -4.12 2.03 17.22
C SER A 148 -2.68 2.30 16.76
N ASN A 149 -2.36 1.97 15.50
CA ASN A 149 -1.05 2.20 14.91
C ASN A 149 -0.64 3.67 14.94
N ARG A 150 -1.56 4.59 14.65
CA ARG A 150 -1.31 6.04 14.70
C ARG A 150 -1.04 6.50 16.13
N SER A 151 -1.79 6.01 17.11
CA SER A 151 -1.57 6.32 18.53
C SER A 151 -0.17 5.89 18.98
N ASN A 152 0.19 4.64 18.72
CA ASN A 152 1.49 4.08 19.10
C ASN A 152 2.65 4.81 18.39
N ALA A 153 2.50 5.11 17.10
CA ALA A 153 3.50 5.88 16.35
C ALA A 153 3.72 7.28 16.96
N ALA A 154 2.65 7.95 17.39
CA ALA A 154 2.73 9.26 18.04
C ALA A 154 3.46 9.18 19.39
N GLU A 155 3.20 8.15 20.19
CA GLU A 155 3.91 7.91 21.46
C GLU A 155 5.40 7.64 21.24
N ASN A 156 5.75 6.74 20.32
CA ASN A 156 7.14 6.44 19.97
C ASN A 156 7.92 7.69 19.55
N LEU A 157 7.30 8.58 18.77
CA LEU A 157 7.90 9.85 18.37
C LEU A 157 8.08 10.81 19.55
N LYS A 158 7.12 10.88 20.49
CA LYS A 158 7.25 11.67 21.72
C LYS A 158 8.41 11.18 22.58
N GLU A 159 8.55 9.86 22.77
CA GLU A 159 9.67 9.28 23.50
C GLU A 159 11.02 9.59 22.84
N LYS A 160 11.11 9.43 21.53
CA LYS A 160 12.32 9.75 20.77
C LYS A 160 12.71 11.22 20.92
N LYS A 161 11.73 12.12 20.84
CA LYS A 161 11.95 13.56 21.09
C LYS A 161 12.48 13.81 22.50
N LYS A 162 11.93 13.14 23.51
CA LYS A 162 12.40 13.26 24.91
C LYS A 162 13.85 12.79 25.07
N LYS A 163 14.26 11.72 24.38
CA LYS A 163 15.65 11.22 24.37
C LYS A 163 16.64 12.19 23.71
N MET A 164 16.19 12.97 22.72
CA MET A 164 17.04 13.96 22.05
C MET A 164 17.23 15.26 22.83
N LEU A 165 16.44 15.48 23.89
CA LEU A 165 16.49 16.67 24.76
C LEU A 165 17.28 16.44 26.06
N LYS A 166 17.74 15.21 26.31
CA LYS A 166 18.65 14.84 27.40
C LYS A 166 20.06 14.74 26.86
#